data_AF-A0A2M9P8N2-F1
#
_entry.id   AF-A0A2M9P8N2-F1
#
_cell.length_a   1.000
_cell.length_b   1.000
_cell.length_c   1.000
_cell.angle_alpha   90.00
_cell.angle_beta   90.00
_cell.angle_gamma   90.00
#
_symmetry.space_group_name_H-M   'P 1'
#
loop_
_entity.id
_entity.type
_entity.pdbx_description
1 polymer ?
#
loop_
_entity_poly.entity_id
_entity_poly.type
_entity_poly.pdbx_seq_one_letter_code
_entity_poly.pdbx_strand_id
1 'polypeptide(L)' 'TSAGIVINPGAFTHTSVAILDALNTFEGVVIEVHISNVHKRESFRHHSYVSLRADGIIVGCGAQGYQLALRRVAALAEI' A
#
# COMPACT_ATOMS: atom_id res chain seq x y z
N THR A 1 4.82 16.67 11.14
CA THR A 1 4.22 15.34 10.90
C THR A 1 3.94 15.17 9.41
N SER A 2 3.94 13.94 8.90
CA SER A 2 3.62 13.65 7.49
C SER A 2 2.13 13.34 7.33
N ALA A 3 1.52 13.75 6.22
CA ALA A 3 0.07 13.57 5.98
C ALA A 3 -0.34 12.12 5.68
N GLY A 4 0.56 11.30 5.14
CA GLY A 4 0.31 9.89 4.85
C GLY A 4 1.50 9.22 4.18
N ILE A 5 1.42 7.90 4.01
CA ILE A 5 2.42 7.06 3.36
C ILE A 5 1.77 6.41 2.14
N VAL A 6 2.40 6.60 0.97
CA VAL A 6 2.12 5.79 -0.22
C VAL A 6 3.28 4.83 -0.39
N ILE A 7 3.03 3.53 -0.32
CA ILE A 7 4.07 2.51 -0.38
C ILE A 7 3.78 1.47 -1.46
N ASN A 8 4.79 1.19 -2.28
CA ASN A 8 4.83 -0.03 -3.08
C ASN A 8 5.86 -0.97 -2.47
N PRO A 9 5.44 -1.94 -1.63
CA PRO A 9 6.34 -2.87 -0.97
C PRO A 9 6.93 -3.94 -1.89
N GLY A 10 6.48 -4.03 -3.15
CA GLY A 10 6.92 -5.04 -4.09
C GLY A 10 6.83 -6.45 -3.49
N ALA A 11 7.93 -7.20 -3.56
CA ALA A 11 7.98 -8.56 -3.02
C ALA A 11 7.88 -8.62 -1.49
N PHE A 12 8.30 -7.56 -0.76
CA PHE A 12 8.26 -7.56 0.70
C PHE A 12 6.86 -7.54 1.26
N THR A 13 5.86 -7.20 0.45
CA THR A 13 4.47 -7.31 0.88
C THR A 13 4.12 -8.74 1.27
N HIS A 14 4.70 -9.72 0.60
CA HIS A 14 4.39 -11.14 0.82
C HIS A 14 5.17 -11.75 1.99
N THR A 15 6.19 -11.06 2.52
CA THR A 15 7.18 -11.68 3.43
C THR A 15 7.52 -10.86 4.66
N SER A 16 7.38 -9.54 4.63
CA SER A 16 7.94 -8.67 5.66
C SER A 16 6.94 -8.30 6.75
N VAL A 17 6.93 -9.09 7.81
CA VAL A 17 6.27 -8.71 9.08
C VAL A 17 6.92 -7.45 9.66
N ALA A 18 8.24 -7.27 9.50
CA ALA A 18 8.93 -6.09 10.01
C ALA A 18 8.42 -4.77 9.39
N ILE A 19 8.04 -4.76 8.11
CA ILE A 19 7.43 -3.58 7.48
C ILE A 19 6.01 -3.36 8.01
N LEU A 20 5.23 -4.42 8.22
CA LEU A 20 3.92 -4.33 8.84
C LEU A 20 4.02 -3.70 10.24
N ASP A 21 4.95 -4.19 11.07
CA ASP A 21 5.17 -3.66 12.42
C ASP A 21 5.55 -2.18 12.40
N ALA A 22 6.44 -1.78 11.48
CA ALA A 22 6.79 -0.38 11.30
C ALA A 22 5.57 0.48 10.89
N LEU A 23 4.75 0.01 9.94
CA LEU A 23 3.55 0.73 9.50
C LEU A 23 2.47 0.80 10.59
N ASN A 24 2.39 -0.19 11.47
CA ASN A 24 1.46 -0.18 12.62
C ASN A 24 1.81 0.93 13.63
N THR A 25 3.05 1.39 13.68
CA THR A 25 3.44 2.52 14.54
C THR A 25 3.08 3.89 13.97
N PHE A 26 2.72 3.96 12.68
CA PHE A 26 2.31 5.20 12.05
C PHE A 26 0.80 5.37 12.19
N GLU A 27 0.36 6.47 12.81
CA GLU A 27 -1.06 6.75 13.06
C GLU A 27 -1.81 7.36 11.85
N GLY A 28 -1.07 7.83 10.84
CA GLY A 28 -1.66 8.46 9.65
C GLY A 28 -2.14 7.47 8.58
N VAL A 29 -2.54 8.01 7.43
CA VAL A 29 -3.06 7.24 6.29
C VAL A 29 -1.95 6.47 5.59
N VAL A 30 -2.17 5.18 5.32
CA VAL A 30 -1.25 4.31 4.57
C VAL A 30 -1.98 3.74 3.35
N ILE A 31 -1.49 4.01 2.14
CA ILE A 31 -2.01 3.43 0.90
C ILE A 31 -0.96 2.52 0.27
N GLU A 32 -1.32 1.26 0.06
CA GLU A 32 -0.50 0.28 -0.65
C GLU A 32 -0.73 0.36 -2.17
N VAL A 33 0.34 0.34 -2.95
CA VAL A 33 0.30 0.41 -4.42
C VAL A 33 1.07 -0.75 -5.02
N HIS A 34 0.47 -1.42 -6.01
CA HIS A 34 1.14 -2.39 -6.88
C HIS A 34 0.95 -2.00 -8.34
N ILE A 35 2.06 -1.83 -9.06
CA ILE A 35 2.06 -1.47 -10.50
C ILE A 35 1.32 -2.55 -11.32
N SER A 36 1.64 -3.83 -11.08
CA SER A 36 1.01 -4.97 -11.76
C SER A 36 -0.18 -5.51 -10.96
N ASN A 37 -1.12 -6.18 -11.61
CA ASN A 37 -2.19 -6.90 -10.91
C ASN A 37 -1.62 -8.17 -10.24
N VAL A 38 -1.35 -8.11 -8.93
CA VAL A 38 -0.76 -9.24 -8.17
C VAL A 38 -1.72 -10.43 -8.04
N HIS A 39 -3.03 -10.20 -8.09
CA HIS A 39 -4.04 -11.26 -8.03
C HIS A 39 -4.12 -12.09 -9.32
N LYS A 40 -3.61 -11.57 -10.45
CA LYS A 40 -3.47 -12.33 -11.71
C LYS A 40 -2.19 -13.17 -11.78
N ARG A 41 -1.37 -13.14 -10.73
CA ARG A 41 -0.07 -13.80 -10.67
C ARG A 41 -0.12 -15.05 -9.78
N GLU A 42 1.06 -15.59 -9.46
CA GLU A 42 1.22 -16.80 -8.65
C GLU A 42 0.51 -16.66 -7.29
N SER A 43 -0.03 -17.76 -6.77
CA SER A 43 -0.86 -17.76 -5.55
C SER A 43 -0.14 -17.19 -4.31
N PHE A 44 1.18 -17.37 -4.21
CA PHE A 44 1.97 -16.80 -3.12
C PHE A 44 2.00 -15.26 -3.12
N ARG A 45 1.62 -14.62 -4.23
CA ARG A 45 1.52 -13.16 -4.34
C ARG A 45 0.17 -12.60 -3.93
N HIS A 46 -0.78 -13.46 -3.57
CA HIS A 46 -2.12 -13.04 -3.16
C HIS A 46 -2.18 -12.67 -1.69
N HIS A 47 -1.22 -13.13 -0.89
CA HIS A 47 -1.07 -12.75 0.51
C HIS A 47 -0.19 -11.50 0.65
N SER A 48 -0.62 -10.54 1.46
CA SER A 48 0.11 -9.32 1.75
C SER A 48 0.03 -8.98 3.23
N TYR A 49 1.19 -8.84 3.89
CA TYR A 49 1.32 -8.31 5.24
C TYR A 49 1.05 -6.80 5.27
N VAL A 50 1.48 -6.04 4.26
CA VAL A 50 1.25 -4.58 4.23
C VAL A 50 -0.23 -4.25 4.09
N SER A 51 -0.98 -5.08 3.35
CA SER A 51 -2.43 -4.93 3.18
C SER A 51 -3.19 -5.04 4.50
N LEU A 52 -2.63 -5.69 5.53
CA LEU A 52 -3.26 -5.79 6.86
C LEU A 52 -3.32 -4.44 7.58
N ARG A 53 -2.38 -3.54 7.28
CA ARG A 53 -2.35 -2.18 7.85
C ARG A 53 -2.84 -1.11 6.88
N ALA A 54 -2.78 -1.31 5.57
CA ALA A 54 -3.14 -0.26 4.61
C ALA A 54 -4.63 0.15 4.71
N ASP A 55 -4.89 1.46 4.68
CA ASP A 55 -6.23 2.07 4.61
C ASP A 55 -6.86 1.93 3.22
N GLY A 56 -6.06 1.57 2.23
CA GLY A 56 -6.49 1.27 0.87
C GLY A 56 -5.39 0.62 0.04
N ILE A 57 -5.79 -0.16 -0.95
CA ILE A 57 -4.87 -0.91 -1.82
C ILE A 57 -5.24 -0.61 -3.27
N ILE A 58 -4.25 -0.21 -4.08
CA ILE A 58 -4.42 0.07 -5.51
C ILE A 58 -3.51 -0.88 -6.28
N VAL A 59 -4.11 -1.75 -7.11
CA VAL A 59 -3.39 -2.85 -7.76
C VAL A 59 -3.67 -2.86 -9.25
N GLY A 60 -2.61 -2.91 -10.07
CA GLY A 60 -2.73 -3.12 -11.52
C GLY A 60 -3.02 -1.88 -12.35
N CYS A 61 -2.95 -0.69 -11.75
CA CYS A 61 -3.13 0.60 -12.45
C CYS A 61 -1.81 1.16 -13.04
N GLY A 62 -0.75 0.36 -13.10
CA GLY A 62 0.56 0.83 -13.56
C GLY A 62 1.09 1.98 -12.71
N ALA A 63 1.84 2.89 -13.33
CA ALA A 63 2.34 4.10 -12.66
C ALA A 63 1.22 5.07 -12.23
N GLN A 64 0.05 5.03 -12.89
CA GLN A 64 -1.09 5.88 -12.51
C GLN A 64 -1.64 5.51 -11.12
N GLY A 65 -1.37 4.31 -10.62
CA GLY A 65 -1.72 3.90 -9.26
C GLY A 65 -1.17 4.85 -8.18
N TYR A 66 0.00 5.45 -8.39
CA TYR A 66 0.56 6.42 -7.45
C TYR A 66 -0.22 7.74 -7.43
N GLN A 67 -0.68 8.22 -8.58
CA GLN A 67 -1.51 9.44 -8.63
C GLN A 67 -2.86 9.22 -7.93
N LEU A 68 -3.47 8.05 -8.13
CA LEU A 68 -4.69 7.65 -7.42
C LEU A 68 -4.46 7.57 -5.92
N ALA A 69 -3.34 6.99 -5.49
CA ALA A 69 -2.97 6.89 -4.07
C ALA A 69 -2.78 8.28 -3.44
N LEU A 70 -2.08 9.20 -4.10
CA LEU A 70 -1.87 10.57 -3.60
C LEU A 70 -3.19 11.32 -3.45
N ARG A 71 -4.10 11.22 -4.43
CA ARG A 71 -5.45 11.81 -4.31
C ARG A 71 -6.23 11.21 -3.15
N ARG A 72 -6.11 9.90 -2.93
CA ARG A 72 -6.78 9.22 -1.82
C ARG A 72 -6.22 9.67 -0.47
N VAL A 73 -4.90 9.80 -0.34
CA VAL A 73 -4.27 10.35 0.86
C VAL A 73 -4.77 11.76 1.13
N ALA A 74 -4.77 12.64 0.13
CA ALA A 74 -5.28 14.01 0.28
C ALA A 74 -6.74 14.04 0.77
N ALA A 75 -7.60 13.23 0.16
CA ALA A 75 -9.00 13.13 0.55
C ALA A 75 -9.22 12.55 1.95
N LEU A 76 -8.34 11.67 2.44
CA LEU A 76 -8.45 11.05 3.77
C LEU A 76 -7.81 11.88 4.88
N ALA A 77 -6.76 12.63 4.55
CA ALA A 77 -6.04 13.50 5.48
C ALA A 77 -6.63 14.92 5.55
N GLU A 78 -7.73 15.18 4.81
CA GLU A 78 -8.42 16.48 4.75
C GLU A 78 -7.51 17.65 4.33
N ILE A 79 -6.62 17.41 3.36
CA ILE A 79 -5.66 18.39 2.82
C ILE A 79 -5.77 18.58 1.30
#